data_AF-A0A959YBI1-F1
#
_entry.id   AF-A0A959YBI1-F1
#
_cell.length_a   1.000
_cell.length_b   1.000
_cell.length_c   1.000
_cell.angle_alpha   90.00
_cell.angle_beta   90.00
_cell.angle_gamma   90.00
#
_symmetry.space_group_name_H-M   'P 1'
#
loop_
_entity.id
_entity.type
_entity.pdbx_description
1 polymer ?
#
loop_
_entity_poly.entity_id
_entity_poly.type
_entity_poly.pdbx_seq_one_letter_code
_entity_poly.pdbx_strand_id
1 'polypeptide(L)'
;GAFSGGGLPGKLADCSSKDPSLSELFLVEGDSAGGTAKQGRNREFQAILPLRGKILNVEKAMQHKILDNEEIRNIYTALGVHIGTEEDAKALNMTKLRYHKIIIMCDADVDGSHIQTLIMTFFYRHMQPLIENGYLYIATPPLYQVKKGSQSIYCWNEKEREEAVAKLKAGKDVSVNVQRYKGLGEMNAEQLWETTMDPEHRTLRQVTIENGAEADRIFSMLMGDEVPPRREFIEKNAVYAKLDV
;
A
#
# COMPACT_ATOMS: atom_id res chain seq x y z
N GLY A 1 23.76 -20.40 3.95
CA GLY A 1 22.58 -19.54 3.95
C GLY A 1 22.88 -18.30 3.13
N ALA A 2 22.19 -18.10 2.01
CA ALA A 2 22.56 -17.11 0.98
C ALA A 2 22.07 -15.67 1.25
N PHE A 3 21.87 -15.27 2.51
CA PHE A 3 21.32 -13.96 2.86
C PHE A 3 22.20 -13.12 3.81
N SER A 4 23.44 -13.51 4.08
CA SER A 4 24.30 -12.83 5.07
C SER A 4 25.27 -11.77 4.51
N GLY A 5 25.06 -11.21 3.30
CA GLY A 5 26.05 -10.30 2.71
C GLY A 5 25.59 -9.32 1.63
N GLY A 6 24.29 -9.04 1.51
CA GLY A 6 23.77 -8.09 0.52
C GLY A 6 23.51 -6.71 1.11
N GLY A 7 23.96 -5.65 0.43
CA GLY A 7 23.50 -4.29 0.73
C GLY A 7 21.99 -4.13 0.58
N LEU A 8 21.47 -2.97 0.96
CA LEU A 8 20.05 -2.64 0.78
C LEU A 8 19.66 -2.69 -0.72
N PRO A 9 18.37 -2.95 -1.05
CA PRO A 9 17.91 -2.94 -2.44
C PRO A 9 18.25 -1.62 -3.13
N GLY A 10 18.76 -1.68 -4.36
CA GLY A 10 19.17 -0.46 -5.08
C GLY A 10 18.04 0.55 -5.33
N LYS A 11 16.79 0.09 -5.37
CA LYS A 11 15.60 0.95 -5.52
C LYS A 11 15.12 1.55 -4.20
N LEU A 12 15.56 1.04 -3.05
CA LEU A 12 15.15 1.53 -1.74
C LEU A 12 15.77 2.91 -1.49
N ALA A 13 14.91 3.91 -1.30
CA ALA A 13 15.32 5.17 -0.69
C ALA A 13 15.15 5.02 0.83
N ASP A 14 16.22 4.72 1.55
CA ASP A 14 16.18 4.47 3.00
C ASP A 14 16.05 5.76 3.83
N CYS A 15 15.62 5.65 5.09
CA CYS A 15 15.59 6.73 6.06
C CYS A 15 16.88 6.77 6.91
N SER A 16 17.16 7.90 7.56
CA SER A 16 18.37 8.03 8.40
C SER A 16 18.21 7.43 9.79
N SER A 17 17.00 7.40 10.34
CA SER A 17 16.71 6.76 11.62
C SER A 17 17.08 5.28 11.58
N LYS A 18 17.62 4.80 12.70
CA LYS A 18 17.92 3.39 12.94
C LYS A 18 17.01 2.77 13.99
N ASP A 19 16.10 3.56 14.56
CA ASP A 19 15.06 3.08 15.47
C ASP A 19 13.88 2.56 14.63
N PRO A 20 13.63 1.24 14.63
CA PRO A 20 12.51 0.66 13.88
C PRO A 20 11.15 1.19 14.33
N SER A 21 11.00 1.57 15.60
CA SER A 21 9.72 2.06 16.16
C SER A 21 9.31 3.43 15.61
N LEU A 22 10.30 4.24 15.22
CA LEU A 22 10.08 5.53 14.57
C LEU A 22 10.03 5.41 13.05
N SER A 23 10.63 4.36 12.49
CA SER A 23 10.87 4.23 11.05
C SER A 23 9.71 3.59 10.31
N GLU A 24 9.39 4.15 9.15
CA GLU A 24 8.28 3.77 8.28
C GLU A 24 8.81 3.38 6.89
N LEU A 25 8.23 2.34 6.29
CA LEU A 25 8.51 1.94 4.91
C LEU A 25 7.24 2.04 4.07
N PHE A 26 7.25 2.89 3.05
CA PHE A 26 6.21 2.95 2.04
C PHE A 26 6.54 2.00 0.88
N LEU A 27 5.64 1.06 0.62
CA LEU A 27 5.62 0.23 -0.58
C LEU A 27 4.76 0.95 -1.62
N VAL A 28 5.39 1.55 -2.62
CA VAL A 28 4.72 2.47 -3.55
C VAL A 28 4.49 1.80 -4.90
N GLU A 29 3.29 1.94 -5.45
CA GLU A 29 2.98 1.48 -6.79
C GLU A 29 3.72 2.32 -7.85
N GLY A 30 4.70 1.68 -8.52
CA GLY A 30 5.41 2.25 -9.65
C GLY A 30 6.57 3.21 -9.29
N ASP A 31 7.54 3.29 -10.19
CA ASP A 31 8.71 4.16 -10.03
C ASP A 31 8.35 5.64 -10.07
N SER A 32 7.33 6.03 -10.85
CA SER A 32 6.95 7.44 -10.99
C SER A 32 6.42 7.99 -9.68
N ALA A 33 5.42 7.33 -9.09
CA ALA A 33 4.90 7.72 -7.78
C ALA A 33 5.96 7.56 -6.69
N GLY A 34 6.80 6.51 -6.76
CA GLY A 34 7.93 6.34 -5.86
C GLY A 34 8.95 7.48 -5.92
N GLY A 35 9.20 8.05 -7.10
CA GLY A 35 10.04 9.23 -7.30
C GLY A 35 9.46 10.47 -6.61
N THR A 36 8.17 10.72 -6.80
CA THR A 36 7.44 11.81 -6.13
C THR A 36 7.44 11.63 -4.60
N ALA A 37 7.13 10.43 -4.12
CA ALA A 37 7.15 10.09 -2.70
C ALA A 37 8.55 10.28 -2.10
N LYS A 38 9.60 9.87 -2.82
CA LYS A 38 10.99 10.08 -2.39
C LYS A 38 11.34 11.56 -2.21
N GLN A 39 10.78 12.44 -3.04
CA GLN A 39 10.99 13.89 -2.95
C GLN A 39 10.19 14.52 -1.81
N GLY A 40 8.96 14.06 -1.56
CA GLY A 40 8.07 14.62 -0.53
C GLY A 40 8.28 14.08 0.89
N ARG A 41 8.94 12.92 1.04
CA ARG A 41 9.10 12.26 2.35
C ARG A 41 9.91 13.07 3.37
N ASN A 42 9.66 12.79 4.64
CA ASN A 42 10.65 13.09 5.67
C ASN A 42 11.74 12.00 5.67
N ARG A 43 12.94 12.35 5.18
CA ARG A 43 14.09 11.43 5.09
C ARG A 43 14.57 10.89 6.44
N GLU A 44 14.18 11.51 7.54
CA GLU A 44 14.58 11.08 8.88
C GLU A 44 13.96 9.73 9.22
N PHE A 45 12.66 9.57 8.97
CA PHE A 45 11.90 8.41 9.44
C PHE A 45 11.12 7.67 8.36
N GLN A 46 11.00 8.19 7.13
CA GLN A 46 10.24 7.53 6.06
C GLN A 46 11.17 6.99 4.98
N ALA A 47 11.11 5.69 4.70
CA ALA A 47 11.75 5.02 3.60
C ALA A 47 10.74 4.72 2.48
N ILE A 48 11.20 4.73 1.23
CA ILE A 48 10.36 4.50 0.03
C ILE A 48 10.94 3.33 -0.77
N LEU A 49 10.12 2.31 -1.01
CA LEU A 49 10.42 1.21 -1.92
C LEU A 49 9.38 1.18 -3.05
N PRO A 50 9.71 1.66 -4.25
CA PRO A 50 8.85 1.52 -5.41
C PRO A 50 8.79 0.06 -5.88
N LEU A 51 7.59 -0.41 -6.19
CA LEU A 51 7.31 -1.73 -6.71
C LEU A 51 6.93 -1.63 -8.19
N ARG A 52 7.57 -2.43 -9.04
CA ARG A 52 7.30 -2.40 -10.48
C ARG A 52 6.30 -3.47 -10.89
N GLY A 53 5.25 -3.02 -11.59
CA GLY A 53 4.22 -3.90 -12.12
C GLY A 53 3.44 -4.61 -11.02
N LYS A 54 2.68 -5.63 -11.42
CA LYS A 54 1.90 -6.45 -10.49
C LYS A 54 2.85 -7.39 -9.75
N ILE A 55 2.78 -7.39 -8.41
CA ILE A 55 3.51 -8.36 -7.59
C ILE A 55 3.09 -9.78 -7.98
N LEU A 56 4.04 -10.71 -7.93
CA LEU A 56 3.76 -12.12 -8.16
C LEU A 56 2.70 -12.63 -7.19
N ASN A 57 1.62 -13.22 -7.71
CA ASN A 57 0.63 -13.88 -6.86
C ASN A 57 1.25 -15.12 -6.21
N VAL A 58 1.61 -14.99 -4.93
CA VAL A 58 2.26 -16.05 -4.17
C VAL A 58 1.36 -17.23 -3.85
N GLU A 59 0.03 -17.06 -3.91
CA GLU A 59 -0.93 -18.15 -3.68
C GLU A 59 -0.81 -19.24 -4.77
N LYS A 60 -0.53 -18.82 -6.01
CA LYS A 60 -0.40 -19.71 -7.18
C LYS A 60 1.04 -20.09 -7.48
N ALA A 61 1.99 -19.29 -7.03
CA ALA A 61 3.38 -19.43 -7.44
C ALA A 61 4.07 -20.57 -6.68
N MET A 62 4.92 -21.32 -7.38
CA MET A 62 5.78 -22.31 -6.75
C MET A 62 6.84 -21.62 -5.87
N GLN A 63 7.21 -22.24 -4.74
CA GLN A 63 8.13 -21.67 -3.75
C GLN A 63 9.44 -21.12 -4.35
N HIS A 64 10.07 -21.83 -5.29
CA HIS A 64 11.32 -21.35 -5.92
C HIS A 64 11.11 -20.04 -6.70
N LYS A 65 9.98 -19.90 -7.42
CA LYS A 65 9.66 -18.66 -8.16
C LYS A 65 9.42 -17.48 -7.24
N ILE A 66 8.84 -17.72 -6.06
CA ILE A 66 8.62 -16.70 -5.03
C ILE A 66 9.97 -16.18 -4.53
N LEU A 67 10.89 -17.09 -4.20
CA LEU A 67 12.22 -16.74 -3.69
C LEU A 67 13.12 -16.08 -4.76
N ASP A 68 12.95 -16.43 -6.03
CA ASP A 68 13.72 -15.83 -7.13
C ASP A 68 13.19 -14.45 -7.56
N ASN A 69 11.93 -14.14 -7.24
CA ASN A 69 11.29 -12.88 -7.61
C ASN A 69 12.02 -11.68 -6.99
N GLU A 70 12.39 -10.72 -7.84
CA GLU A 70 13.17 -9.55 -7.44
C GLU A 70 12.42 -8.65 -6.46
N GLU A 71 11.14 -8.36 -6.72
CA GLU A 71 10.33 -7.48 -5.87
C GLU A 71 10.11 -8.09 -4.48
N ILE A 72 9.86 -9.40 -4.42
CA ILE A 72 9.75 -10.13 -3.15
C ILE A 72 11.08 -10.09 -2.38
N ARG A 73 12.22 -10.41 -3.03
CA ARG A 73 13.54 -10.33 -2.40
C ARG A 73 13.88 -8.93 -1.93
N ASN A 74 13.48 -7.91 -2.68
CA ASN A 74 13.66 -6.51 -2.30
C ASN A 74 12.88 -6.20 -1.01
N ILE A 75 11.64 -6.69 -0.86
CA ILE A 75 10.85 -6.49 0.36
C ILE A 75 11.52 -7.20 1.56
N TYR A 76 11.92 -8.47 1.44
CA TYR A 76 12.65 -9.18 2.52
C TYR A 76 13.91 -8.41 2.96
N THR A 77 14.74 -8.02 1.98
CA THR A 77 16.01 -7.32 2.24
C THR A 77 15.77 -5.93 2.82
N ALA A 78 14.78 -5.18 2.33
CA ALA A 78 14.44 -3.86 2.85
C ALA A 78 14.00 -3.94 4.31
N LEU A 79 13.10 -4.87 4.63
CA LEU A 79 12.58 -5.06 5.99
C LEU A 79 13.63 -5.62 6.95
N GLY A 80 14.68 -6.28 6.45
CA GLY A 80 15.69 -6.95 7.28
C GLY A 80 15.21 -8.28 7.86
N VAL A 81 14.19 -8.89 7.24
CA VAL A 81 13.60 -10.17 7.67
C VAL A 81 14.03 -11.30 6.75
N HIS A 82 13.99 -12.53 7.24
CA HIS A 82 14.29 -13.73 6.46
C HIS A 82 13.52 -14.94 6.99
N ILE A 83 13.41 -15.98 6.18
CA ILE A 83 12.80 -17.25 6.61
C ILE A 83 13.85 -18.07 7.36
N GLY A 84 13.46 -18.61 8.51
CA GLY A 84 14.27 -19.46 9.37
C GLY A 84 14.76 -18.75 10.64
N THR A 85 14.48 -19.37 11.78
CA THR A 85 15.03 -19.03 13.10
C THR A 85 15.92 -20.18 13.58
N GLU A 86 16.57 -20.03 14.73
CA GLU A 86 17.34 -21.14 15.34
C GLU A 86 16.44 -22.33 15.72
N GLU A 87 15.16 -22.07 16.00
CA GLU A 87 14.19 -23.05 16.49
C GLU A 87 13.26 -23.58 15.41
N ASP A 88 12.92 -22.76 14.41
CA ASP A 88 12.00 -23.12 13.31
C ASP A 88 12.52 -22.60 11.97
N ALA A 89 12.85 -23.54 11.07
CA ALA A 89 13.33 -23.28 9.71
C ALA A 89 12.29 -22.62 8.79
N LYS A 90 11.01 -22.59 9.16
CA LYS A 90 9.91 -21.99 8.40
C LYS A 90 9.41 -20.67 8.99
N ALA A 91 9.73 -20.35 10.24
CA ALA A 91 9.30 -19.12 10.89
C ALA A 91 9.95 -17.87 10.25
N LEU A 92 9.24 -16.74 10.27
CA LEU A 92 9.80 -15.45 9.87
C LEU A 92 10.69 -14.90 10.99
N ASN A 93 11.98 -14.72 10.71
CA ASN A 93 12.90 -14.06 11.60
C ASN A 93 12.80 -12.54 11.47
N MET A 94 12.41 -11.89 12.55
CA MET A 94 12.21 -10.44 12.65
C MET A 94 13.24 -9.73 13.55
N THR A 95 14.29 -10.42 14.01
CA THR A 95 15.28 -9.86 14.95
C THR A 95 15.98 -8.61 14.42
N LYS A 96 16.09 -8.49 13.09
CA LYS A 96 16.69 -7.34 12.40
C LYS A 96 15.65 -6.47 11.68
N LEU A 97 14.38 -6.53 12.09
CA LEU A 97 13.32 -5.73 11.50
C LEU A 97 13.68 -4.24 11.56
N ARG A 98 13.53 -3.56 10.43
CA ARG A 98 13.99 -2.18 10.24
C ARG A 98 12.90 -1.12 10.36
N TYR A 99 11.64 -1.51 10.22
CA TYR A 99 10.49 -0.59 10.20
C TYR A 99 9.31 -1.24 10.93
N HIS A 100 8.75 -0.57 11.93
CA HIS A 100 7.54 -0.99 12.63
C HIS A 100 6.25 -0.44 11.99
N LYS A 101 6.40 0.35 10.91
CA LYS A 101 5.27 0.78 10.09
C LYS A 101 5.56 0.49 8.62
N ILE A 102 4.81 -0.41 8.04
CA ILE A 102 4.89 -0.81 6.64
C ILE A 102 3.60 -0.37 5.99
N ILE A 103 3.69 0.58 5.05
CA ILE A 103 2.54 1.28 4.48
C ILE A 103 2.45 0.91 3.00
N ILE A 104 1.36 0.26 2.61
CA ILE A 104 1.03 0.02 1.22
C ILE A 104 0.41 1.31 0.66
N MET A 105 1.02 1.88 -0.37
CA MET A 105 0.55 3.10 -1.03
C MET A 105 0.38 2.84 -2.54
N CYS A 106 -0.86 2.52 -2.91
CA CYS A 106 -1.28 2.23 -4.28
C CYS A 106 -2.24 3.30 -4.80
N ASP A 107 -2.43 3.31 -6.12
CA ASP A 107 -3.39 4.20 -6.78
C ASP A 107 -4.82 3.85 -6.33
N ALA A 108 -5.70 4.85 -6.34
CA ALA A 108 -7.09 4.68 -5.91
C ALA A 108 -7.99 4.03 -6.98
N ASP A 109 -7.39 3.40 -7.98
CA ASP A 109 -8.08 2.75 -9.08
C ASP A 109 -8.19 1.21 -8.90
N VAL A 110 -8.68 0.55 -9.94
CA VAL A 110 -8.90 -0.90 -9.94
C VAL A 110 -7.59 -1.69 -9.96
N ASP A 111 -6.54 -1.17 -10.59
CA ASP A 111 -5.23 -1.82 -10.67
C ASP A 111 -4.48 -1.68 -9.35
N GLY A 112 -4.54 -0.51 -8.70
CA GLY A 112 -4.01 -0.30 -7.36
C GLY A 112 -4.69 -1.19 -6.31
N SER A 113 -6.02 -1.37 -6.40
CA SER A 113 -6.75 -2.33 -5.56
C SER A 113 -6.26 -3.78 -5.74
N HIS A 114 -5.91 -4.16 -6.97
CA HIS A 114 -5.37 -5.48 -7.27
C HIS A 114 -3.94 -5.65 -6.73
N ILE A 115 -3.07 -4.66 -6.91
CA ILE A 115 -1.70 -4.68 -6.37
C ILE A 115 -1.74 -4.72 -4.84
N GLN A 116 -2.59 -3.92 -4.21
CA GLN A 116 -2.81 -3.96 -2.76
C GLN A 116 -3.22 -5.37 -2.30
N THR A 117 -4.13 -6.03 -3.01
CA THR A 117 -4.55 -7.41 -2.69
C THR A 117 -3.40 -8.41 -2.81
N LEU A 118 -2.56 -8.29 -3.85
CA LEU A 118 -1.37 -9.13 -4.02
C LEU A 118 -0.35 -8.94 -2.90
N ILE A 119 -0.10 -7.69 -2.49
CA ILE A 119 0.79 -7.37 -1.37
C ILE A 119 0.20 -7.93 -0.07
N MET A 120 -1.08 -7.70 0.22
CA MET A 120 -1.73 -8.25 1.42
C MET A 120 -1.66 -9.78 1.45
N THR A 121 -1.86 -10.44 0.31
CA THR A 121 -1.72 -11.91 0.19
C THR A 121 -0.29 -12.34 0.52
N PHE A 122 0.71 -11.63 -0.01
CA PHE A 122 2.11 -11.90 0.30
C PHE A 122 2.43 -11.76 1.79
N PHE A 123 1.99 -10.66 2.42
CA PHE A 123 2.18 -10.46 3.85
C PHE A 123 1.44 -11.51 4.67
N TYR A 124 0.20 -11.87 4.31
CA TYR A 124 -0.55 -12.91 5.02
C TYR A 124 0.12 -14.28 4.92
N ARG A 125 0.61 -14.67 3.74
CA ARG A 125 1.21 -16.01 3.51
C ARG A 125 2.63 -16.16 4.04
N HIS A 126 3.43 -15.10 4.01
CA HIS A 126 4.86 -15.19 4.29
C HIS A 126 5.33 -14.32 5.45
N MET A 127 4.54 -13.34 5.87
CA MET A 127 4.92 -12.39 6.91
C MET A 127 3.79 -12.11 7.90
N GLN A 128 2.96 -13.12 8.17
CA GLN A 128 1.81 -13.02 9.07
C GLN A 128 2.15 -12.36 10.42
N PRO A 129 3.31 -12.65 11.07
CA PRO A 129 3.67 -11.99 12.31
C PRO A 129 3.76 -10.46 12.21
N LEU A 130 4.08 -9.88 11.04
CA LEU A 130 4.07 -8.42 10.87
C LEU A 130 2.66 -7.83 10.93
N ILE A 131 1.66 -8.57 10.45
CA ILE A 131 0.25 -8.16 10.54
C ILE A 131 -0.22 -8.30 11.99
N GLU A 132 0.12 -9.41 12.65
CA GLU A 132 -0.28 -9.68 14.05
C GLU A 132 0.33 -8.67 15.04
N ASN A 133 1.56 -8.21 14.78
CA ASN A 133 2.18 -7.11 15.55
C ASN A 133 1.63 -5.72 15.18
N GLY A 134 0.68 -5.63 14.24
CA GLY A 134 0.05 -4.37 13.85
C GLY A 134 0.96 -3.45 13.03
N TYR A 135 1.93 -3.99 12.29
CA TYR A 135 2.91 -3.21 11.54
C TYR A 135 2.49 -2.92 10.09
N LEU A 136 1.45 -3.57 9.56
CA LEU A 136 0.99 -3.36 8.18
C LEU A 136 -0.18 -2.37 8.10
N TYR A 137 -0.06 -1.39 7.21
CA TYR A 137 -1.02 -0.31 7.00
C TYR A 137 -1.28 -0.10 5.50
N ILE A 138 -2.43 0.50 5.19
CA ILE A 138 -2.81 0.95 3.85
C ILE A 138 -2.98 2.47 3.90
N ALA A 139 -2.26 3.19 3.05
CA ALA A 139 -2.46 4.62 2.85
C ALA A 139 -3.73 4.87 2.03
N THR A 140 -4.46 5.93 2.37
CA THR A 140 -5.65 6.34 1.62
C THR A 140 -5.37 7.68 0.93
N PRO A 141 -4.94 7.71 -0.35
CA PRO A 141 -4.82 8.95 -1.11
C PRO A 141 -6.19 9.58 -1.39
N PRO A 142 -6.26 10.93 -1.54
CA PRO A 142 -7.50 11.61 -1.90
C PRO A 142 -7.86 11.36 -3.37
N LEU A 143 -9.16 11.38 -3.66
CA LEU A 143 -9.69 11.25 -5.02
C LEU A 143 -9.81 12.60 -5.73
N TYR A 144 -9.98 13.68 -4.98
CA TYR A 144 -10.21 15.01 -5.52
C TYR A 144 -9.45 16.09 -4.78
N GLN A 145 -9.17 17.19 -5.48
CA GLN A 145 -8.82 18.48 -4.92
C GLN A 145 -9.81 19.53 -5.43
N VAL A 146 -10.42 20.27 -4.52
CA VAL A 146 -11.32 21.37 -4.82
C VAL A 146 -10.62 22.68 -4.44
N LYS A 147 -10.44 23.59 -5.42
CA LYS A 147 -9.64 24.81 -5.25
C LYS A 147 -10.38 26.07 -5.69
N LYS A 148 -10.23 27.13 -4.90
CA LYS A 148 -10.72 28.48 -5.21
C LYS A 148 -9.73 29.53 -4.69
N GLY A 149 -9.05 30.23 -5.61
CA GLY A 149 -7.98 31.16 -5.25
C GLY A 149 -6.87 30.44 -4.49
N SER A 150 -6.58 30.88 -3.27
CA SER A 150 -5.59 30.26 -2.37
C SER A 150 -6.16 29.13 -1.52
N GLN A 151 -7.48 28.93 -1.47
CA GLN A 151 -8.09 27.87 -0.67
C GLN A 151 -8.13 26.56 -1.47
N SER A 152 -7.66 25.47 -0.86
CA SER A 152 -7.74 24.11 -1.40
C SER A 152 -8.26 23.14 -0.34
N ILE A 153 -9.07 22.17 -0.78
CA ILE A 153 -9.63 21.11 0.07
C ILE A 153 -9.44 19.78 -0.67
N TYR A 154 -8.75 18.82 -0.04
CA TYR A 154 -8.66 17.44 -0.54
C TYR A 154 -9.87 16.63 -0.09
N CYS A 155 -10.35 15.73 -0.94
CA CYS A 155 -11.54 14.93 -0.70
C CYS A 155 -11.29 13.47 -1.08
N TRP A 156 -11.75 12.54 -0.25
CA TRP A 156 -11.59 11.09 -0.40
C TRP A 156 -12.81 10.40 -1.00
N ASN A 157 -13.92 11.12 -1.14
CA ASN A 157 -15.13 10.60 -1.78
C ASN A 157 -15.94 11.70 -2.45
N GLU A 158 -16.95 11.29 -3.23
CA GLU A 158 -17.83 12.20 -3.98
C GLU A 158 -18.60 13.15 -3.07
N LYS A 159 -19.06 12.67 -1.92
CA LYS A 159 -19.81 13.47 -0.95
C LYS A 159 -18.95 14.61 -0.39
N GLU A 160 -17.73 14.31 0.03
CA GLU A 160 -16.77 15.33 0.49
C GLU A 160 -16.45 16.36 -0.60
N ARG A 161 -16.35 15.91 -1.87
CA ARG A 161 -16.14 16.81 -3.00
C ARG A 161 -17.33 17.78 -3.17
N GLU A 162 -18.55 17.30 -3.10
CA GLU A 162 -19.76 18.14 -3.16
C GLU A 162 -19.83 19.15 -2.02
N GLU A 163 -19.55 18.70 -0.79
CA GLU A 163 -19.49 19.55 0.39
C GLU A 163 -18.39 20.62 0.27
N ALA A 164 -17.22 20.25 -0.22
CA ALA A 164 -16.11 21.18 -0.46
C ALA A 164 -16.45 22.24 -1.54
N VAL A 165 -17.12 21.83 -2.62
CA VAL A 165 -17.60 22.77 -3.66
C VAL A 165 -18.63 23.73 -3.08
N ALA A 166 -19.62 23.23 -2.34
CA ALA A 166 -20.63 24.07 -1.69
C ALA A 166 -20.00 25.07 -0.72
N LYS A 167 -19.05 24.61 0.12
CA LYS A 167 -18.31 25.43 1.07
C LYS A 167 -17.53 26.54 0.39
N LEU A 168 -16.80 26.24 -0.70
CA LEU A 168 -15.99 27.24 -1.39
C LEU A 168 -16.83 28.20 -2.25
N LYS A 169 -17.99 27.77 -2.76
CA LYS A 169 -18.94 28.69 -3.42
C LYS A 169 -19.59 29.64 -2.43
N ALA A 170 -19.89 29.21 -1.20
CA ALA A 170 -20.53 30.01 -0.16
C ALA A 170 -21.82 30.71 -0.66
N GLY A 171 -22.63 29.99 -1.45
CA GLY A 171 -23.87 30.51 -2.05
C GLY A 171 -23.68 31.54 -3.17
N LYS A 172 -22.45 31.78 -3.63
CA LYS A 172 -22.15 32.69 -4.75
C LYS A 172 -22.00 31.90 -6.05
N ASP A 173 -22.39 32.50 -7.16
CA ASP A 173 -22.17 31.95 -8.50
C ASP A 173 -20.74 32.23 -8.96
N VAL A 174 -19.80 31.51 -8.36
CA VAL A 174 -18.37 31.62 -8.63
C VAL A 174 -17.81 30.26 -9.05
N SER A 175 -16.90 30.27 -10.01
CA SER A 175 -16.25 29.05 -10.46
C SER A 175 -15.30 28.53 -9.37
N VAL A 176 -15.31 27.20 -9.22
CA VAL A 176 -14.41 26.44 -8.34
C VAL A 176 -13.75 25.39 -9.22
N ASN A 177 -12.43 25.25 -9.11
CA ASN A 177 -11.70 24.25 -9.84
C ASN A 177 -11.78 22.92 -9.09
N VAL A 178 -12.16 21.85 -9.78
CA VAL A 178 -12.16 20.49 -9.25
C VAL A 178 -11.19 19.67 -10.07
N GLN A 179 -10.13 19.20 -9.42
CA GLN A 179 -9.19 18.23 -9.97
C GLN A 179 -9.53 16.85 -9.41
N ARG A 180 -9.59 15.85 -10.27
CA ARG A 180 -9.71 14.44 -9.88
C ARG A 180 -8.35 13.78 -10.08
N TYR A 181 -7.85 13.09 -9.07
CA TYR A 181 -6.65 12.28 -9.18
C TYR A 181 -7.04 10.87 -9.62
N LYS A 182 -6.45 10.41 -10.72
CA LYS A 182 -6.62 9.01 -11.18
C LYS A 182 -5.60 8.07 -10.56
N GLY A 183 -4.44 8.59 -10.19
CA GLY A 183 -3.36 7.85 -9.56
C GLY A 183 -2.38 8.78 -8.86
N LEU A 184 -1.50 8.20 -8.05
CA LEU A 184 -0.48 8.89 -7.26
C LEU A 184 0.50 9.67 -8.14
N GLY A 185 0.72 9.22 -9.38
CA GLY A 185 1.59 9.89 -10.35
C GLY A 185 1.09 11.26 -10.82
N GLU A 186 -0.19 11.59 -10.60
CA GLU A 186 -0.76 12.92 -10.92
C GLU A 186 -0.56 13.95 -9.80
N MET A 187 -0.07 13.51 -8.64
CA MET A 187 0.21 14.36 -7.49
C MET A 187 1.66 14.83 -7.52
N ASN A 188 1.90 16.07 -7.09
CA ASN A 188 3.25 16.54 -6.82
C ASN A 188 3.71 16.15 -5.40
N ALA A 189 4.98 16.38 -5.09
CA ALA A 189 5.59 15.95 -3.82
C ALA A 189 4.94 16.59 -2.59
N GLU A 190 4.52 17.86 -2.68
CA GLU A 190 3.86 18.60 -1.60
C GLU A 190 2.45 18.07 -1.36
N GLN A 191 1.67 17.89 -2.43
CA GLN A 191 0.33 17.29 -2.36
C GLN A 191 0.36 15.89 -1.74
N LEU A 192 1.34 15.07 -2.15
CA LEU A 192 1.48 13.72 -1.61
C LEU A 192 1.88 13.75 -0.13
N TRP A 193 2.79 14.65 0.26
CA TRP A 193 3.13 14.86 1.66
C TRP A 193 1.91 15.21 2.50
N GLU A 194 1.20 16.29 2.15
CA GLU A 194 0.05 16.83 2.90
C GLU A 194 -1.09 15.82 3.09
N THR A 195 -1.22 14.86 2.18
CA THR A 195 -2.41 14.00 2.12
C THR A 195 -2.17 12.56 2.54
N THR A 196 -0.98 12.00 2.28
CA THR A 196 -0.72 10.58 2.52
C THR A 196 0.51 10.30 3.37
N MET A 197 1.47 11.22 3.44
CA MET A 197 2.75 10.93 4.09
C MET A 197 2.93 11.66 5.42
N ASP A 198 2.34 12.85 5.59
CA ASP A 198 2.43 13.63 6.81
C ASP A 198 1.73 12.92 7.99
N PRO A 199 2.45 12.53 9.06
CA PRO A 199 1.85 11.89 10.23
C PRO A 199 0.72 12.67 10.91
N GLU A 200 0.70 14.00 10.78
CA GLU A 200 -0.32 14.84 11.42
C GLU A 200 -1.66 14.85 10.66
N HIS A 201 -1.62 14.67 9.34
CA HIS A 201 -2.78 14.87 8.46
C HIS A 201 -3.22 13.61 7.70
N ARG A 202 -2.32 12.64 7.51
CA ARG A 202 -2.63 11.43 6.75
C ARG A 202 -3.64 10.54 7.46
N THR A 203 -4.39 9.79 6.66
CA THR A 203 -5.22 8.68 7.15
C THR A 203 -4.57 7.36 6.74
N LEU A 204 -4.35 6.49 7.72
CA LEU A 204 -3.85 5.13 7.50
C LEU A 204 -4.86 4.12 8.04
N ARG A 205 -5.10 3.04 7.29
CA ARG A 205 -5.89 1.90 7.74
C ARG A 205 -4.95 0.80 8.19
N GLN A 206 -4.95 0.47 9.48
CA GLN A 206 -4.18 -0.66 10.00
C GLN A 206 -4.83 -1.98 9.55
N VAL A 207 -4.01 -2.92 9.09
CA VAL A 207 -4.46 -4.26 8.70
C VAL A 207 -4.44 -5.15 9.92
N THR A 208 -5.54 -5.86 10.18
CA THR A 208 -5.71 -6.79 11.30
C THR A 208 -6.24 -8.13 10.80
N ILE A 209 -6.03 -9.18 11.60
CA ILE A 209 -6.57 -10.53 11.34
C ILE A 209 -7.55 -10.83 12.48
N GLU A 210 -8.85 -10.74 12.21
CA GLU A 210 -9.89 -11.07 13.20
C GLU A 210 -10.10 -12.58 13.29
N ASN A 211 -10.13 -13.26 12.14
CA ASN A 211 -10.32 -14.70 12.05
C ASN A 211 -9.39 -15.29 10.98
N GLY A 212 -8.32 -15.95 11.42
CA GLY A 212 -7.33 -16.56 10.53
C GLY A 212 -7.92 -17.66 9.63
N ALA A 213 -8.84 -18.48 10.13
CA ALA A 213 -9.44 -19.55 9.33
C ALA A 213 -10.32 -18.99 8.20
N GLU A 214 -11.04 -17.91 8.47
CA GLU A 214 -11.83 -17.21 7.45
C GLU A 214 -10.95 -16.46 6.45
N ALA A 215 -9.93 -15.75 6.93
CA ALA A 215 -8.97 -15.06 6.08
C ALA A 215 -8.27 -16.04 5.12
N ASP A 216 -7.81 -17.18 5.64
CA ASP A 216 -7.20 -18.27 4.86
C ASP A 216 -8.12 -18.75 3.73
N ARG A 217 -9.37 -19.08 4.07
CA ARG A 217 -10.39 -19.49 3.10
C ARG A 217 -10.61 -18.44 2.01
N ILE A 218 -10.70 -17.17 2.39
CA ILE A 218 -10.93 -16.06 1.45
C ILE A 218 -9.72 -15.88 0.52
N PHE A 219 -8.50 -15.90 1.05
CA PHE A 219 -7.28 -15.79 0.23
C PHE A 219 -7.16 -16.95 -0.75
N SER A 220 -7.37 -18.19 -0.32
CA SER A 220 -7.30 -19.34 -1.22
C SER A 220 -8.36 -19.30 -2.32
N MET A 221 -9.59 -18.87 -2.01
CA MET A 221 -10.65 -18.72 -3.01
C MET A 221 -10.35 -17.58 -4.01
N LEU A 222 -9.98 -16.39 -3.52
CA LEU A 222 -9.77 -15.21 -4.37
C LEU A 222 -8.45 -15.24 -5.13
N MET A 223 -7.41 -15.84 -4.56
CA MET A 223 -6.05 -15.79 -5.10
C MET A 223 -5.56 -17.13 -5.64
N GLY A 224 -6.18 -18.27 -5.29
CA GLY A 224 -5.77 -19.61 -5.70
C GLY A 224 -6.07 -19.99 -7.16
N ASP A 225 -6.06 -21.28 -7.49
CA ASP A 225 -6.23 -21.73 -8.88
C ASP A 225 -7.66 -22.03 -9.31
N GLU A 226 -8.57 -22.21 -8.36
CA GLU A 226 -9.95 -22.56 -8.66
C GLU A 226 -10.75 -21.35 -9.14
N VAL A 227 -11.16 -21.40 -10.42
CA VAL A 227 -11.97 -20.36 -11.06
C VAL A 227 -13.45 -20.40 -10.62
N PRO A 228 -14.13 -21.57 -10.56
CA PRO A 228 -15.55 -21.61 -10.21
C PRO A 228 -15.92 -20.94 -8.87
N PRO A 229 -15.28 -21.26 -7.73
CA PRO A 229 -15.67 -20.67 -6.45
C PRO A 229 -15.39 -19.17 -6.39
N ARG A 230 -14.32 -18.71 -7.06
CA ARG A 230 -14.05 -17.28 -7.20
C ARG A 230 -15.15 -16.56 -7.98
N ARG A 231 -15.60 -17.14 -9.09
CA ARG A 231 -16.66 -16.56 -9.92
C ARG A 231 -17.95 -16.43 -9.12
N GLU A 232 -18.37 -17.50 -8.45
CA GLU A 232 -19.57 -17.51 -7.61
C GLU A 232 -19.50 -16.46 -6.50
N PHE A 233 -18.32 -16.33 -5.86
CA PHE A 233 -18.11 -15.31 -4.84
C PHE A 233 -18.24 -13.89 -5.41
N ILE A 234 -17.64 -13.62 -6.58
CA ILE A 234 -17.76 -12.32 -7.24
C ILE A 234 -19.21 -12.04 -7.61
N GLU A 235 -19.92 -12.98 -8.23
CA GLU A 235 -21.31 -12.82 -8.64
C GLU A 235 -22.24 -12.55 -7.44
N LYS A 236 -22.00 -13.21 -6.30
CA LYS A 236 -22.80 -13.03 -5.09
C LYS A 236 -22.57 -11.69 -4.38
N ASN A 237 -21.35 -11.14 -4.46
CA ASN A 237 -20.94 -9.98 -3.66
C ASN A 237 -20.71 -8.71 -4.48
N ALA A 238 -20.63 -8.82 -5.82
CA ALA A 238 -20.51 -7.65 -6.67
C ALA A 238 -21.81 -6.85 -6.61
N VAL A 239 -21.70 -5.61 -6.14
CA VAL A 239 -22.75 -4.62 -6.36
C VAL A 239 -22.69 -4.28 -7.85
N TYR A 240 -23.65 -4.77 -8.63
CA TYR A 240 -23.81 -4.33 -10.01
C TYR A 240 -24.06 -2.82 -9.98
N ALA A 241 -23.05 -2.04 -10.35
CA ALA A 241 -23.28 -0.65 -10.73
C ALA A 241 -24.27 -0.71 -11.91
N LYS A 242 -25.43 -0.05 -11.77
CA LYS A 242 -26.27 0.23 -12.93
C LYS A 242 -25.43 1.07 -13.87
N LEU A 243 -24.88 0.43 -14.90
CA LEU A 243 -24.35 1.13 -16.06
C LEU A 243 -25.59 1.71 -16.74
N ASP A 244 -25.84 3.00 -16.56
CA ASP A 244 -26.83 3.69 -17.37
C ASP A 244 -26.39 3.55 -18.84
N VAL A 245 -27.31 3.01 -19.65
CA VAL A 245 -27.20 2.78 -21.10
C VAL A 245 -27.08 4.10 -21.84
#